data_AF-A0A5R2NAR6-F1
#
_entry.id   AF-A0A5R2NAR6-F1
#
_cell.length_a   1.000
_cell.length_b   1.000
_cell.length_c   1.000
_cell.angle_alpha   90.00
_cell.angle_beta   90.00
_cell.angle_gamma   90.00
#
_symmetry.space_group_name_H-M   'P 1'
#
loop_
_entity.id
_entity.type
_entity.pdbx_description
1 polymer ?
#
loop_
_entity_poly.entity_id
_entity_poly.type
_entity_poly.pdbx_seq_one_letter_code
_entity_poly.pdbx_strand_id
1 'polypeptide(L)'
;GQLSGGQRQRVAIGRAIVRQPSAFLFDEPLSNLDAALRGTMRLEISELHHQLKTTMIYVTHDQVEAMTMADKIVVLNAGNIEQVGSPMELYKTPRNLFVAGFIGSPKMNLIEGAPAAKYGAKTIGIRPEHMQISTTAGDWKAAVGVAEHLGSDTFLHVQADGVGPLTVRADGELAVRHGDTIYLTPDQAKLHRFGPDGKAMAQ
;
A
#
# COMPACT_ATOMS: atom_id res chain seq x y z
N GLY A 1 -34.50 -9.31 10.46
CA GLY A 1 -34.06 -9.88 9.17
C GLY A 1 -33.02 -10.94 9.43
N GLN A 2 -33.14 -12.11 8.81
CA GLN A 2 -32.32 -13.32 9.07
C GLN A 2 -31.01 -13.41 8.26
N LEU A 3 -30.61 -12.36 7.52
CA LEU A 3 -29.45 -12.41 6.63
C LEU A 3 -28.19 -11.82 7.28
N SER A 4 -27.05 -12.49 7.13
CA SER A 4 -25.72 -11.96 7.48
C SER A 4 -25.32 -10.77 6.61
N GLY A 5 -24.27 -10.03 7.00
CA GLY A 5 -23.72 -8.93 6.19
C GLY A 5 -23.38 -9.37 4.76
N GLY A 6 -22.68 -10.50 4.62
CA GLY A 6 -22.35 -11.08 3.31
C GLY A 6 -23.54 -11.51 2.49
N GLN A 7 -24.58 -12.06 3.12
CA GLN A 7 -25.80 -12.43 2.41
C GLN A 7 -26.54 -11.19 1.88
N ARG A 8 -26.64 -10.12 2.68
CA ARG A 8 -27.22 -8.85 2.21
C ARG A 8 -26.43 -8.26 1.04
N GLN A 9 -25.10 -8.34 1.10
CA GLN A 9 -24.22 -7.85 0.03
C GLN A 9 -24.43 -8.63 -1.27
N ARG A 10 -24.45 -9.97 -1.22
CA ARG A 10 -24.70 -10.80 -2.40
C ARG A 10 -26.08 -10.57 -3.01
N VAL A 11 -27.11 -10.35 -2.19
CA VAL A 11 -28.45 -9.97 -2.69
C VAL A 11 -28.42 -8.61 -3.40
N ALA A 12 -27.70 -7.63 -2.84
CA ALA A 12 -27.58 -6.31 -3.47
C ALA A 12 -26.85 -6.37 -4.82
N ILE A 13 -25.75 -7.12 -4.89
CA ILE A 13 -24.98 -7.34 -6.12
C ILE A 13 -25.84 -8.10 -7.16
N GLY A 14 -26.49 -9.20 -6.75
CA GLY A 14 -27.37 -9.98 -7.63
C GLY A 14 -28.50 -9.13 -8.22
N ARG A 15 -29.12 -8.25 -7.41
CA ARG A 15 -30.16 -7.33 -7.87
C ARG A 15 -29.64 -6.34 -8.93
N ALA A 16 -28.39 -5.91 -8.83
CA ALA A 16 -27.77 -5.03 -9.83
C ALA A 16 -27.50 -5.80 -11.14
N ILE A 17 -26.98 -7.03 -11.05
CA ILE A 17 -26.62 -7.86 -12.21
C ILE A 17 -27.84 -8.20 -13.08
N VAL A 18 -28.97 -8.57 -12.47
CA VAL A 18 -30.20 -8.95 -13.20
C VAL A 18 -30.72 -7.84 -14.10
N ARG A 19 -30.36 -6.57 -13.84
CA ARG A 19 -30.76 -5.43 -14.66
C ARG A 19 -29.90 -5.22 -15.92
N GLN A 20 -28.81 -5.98 -16.09
CA GLN A 20 -27.88 -5.86 -17.22
C GLN A 20 -27.46 -4.40 -17.51
N PRO A 21 -26.96 -3.65 -16.51
CA PRO A 21 -26.60 -2.25 -16.72
C PRO A 21 -25.38 -2.13 -17.65
N SER A 22 -25.23 -0.97 -18.29
CA SER A 22 -24.04 -0.65 -19.09
C SER A 22 -22.80 -0.37 -18.24
N ALA A 23 -23.00 -0.04 -16.96
CA ALA A 23 -21.93 0.17 -15.99
C ALA A 23 -22.38 -0.19 -14.57
N PHE A 24 -21.45 -0.69 -13.76
CA PHE A 24 -21.63 -0.89 -12.32
C PHE A 24 -20.89 0.20 -11.55
N LEU A 25 -21.53 0.73 -10.51
CA LEU A 25 -20.94 1.63 -9.54
C LEU A 25 -20.97 0.95 -8.17
N PHE A 26 -19.80 0.72 -7.59
CA PHE A 26 -19.63 0.14 -6.27
C PHE A 26 -19.05 1.20 -5.33
N ASP A 27 -19.78 1.50 -4.27
CA ASP A 27 -19.36 2.46 -3.24
C ASP A 27 -19.08 1.70 -1.94
N GLU A 28 -17.79 1.52 -1.63
CA GLU A 28 -17.27 0.75 -0.49
C GLU A 28 -18.03 -0.57 -0.19
N PRO A 29 -18.21 -1.45 -1.19
CA PRO A 29 -19.15 -2.57 -1.06
C PRO A 29 -18.73 -3.62 -0.02
N LEU A 30 -17.46 -3.65 0.40
CA LEU A 30 -16.92 -4.66 1.32
C LEU A 30 -16.57 -4.10 2.71
N SER A 31 -16.86 -2.83 2.97
CA SER A 31 -16.54 -2.13 4.22
C SER A 31 -17.15 -2.79 5.47
N ASN A 32 -18.38 -3.29 5.34
CA ASN A 32 -19.15 -3.88 6.44
C ASN A 32 -18.96 -5.40 6.62
N LEU A 33 -18.00 -6.00 5.93
CA LEU A 33 -17.72 -7.44 5.99
C LEU A 33 -16.50 -7.73 6.87
N ASP A 34 -16.47 -8.90 7.50
CA ASP A 34 -15.28 -9.39 8.18
C ASP A 34 -14.13 -9.69 7.19
N ALA A 35 -12.91 -9.85 7.71
CA ALA A 35 -11.71 -10.01 6.90
C ALA A 35 -11.74 -11.27 6.01
N ALA A 36 -12.26 -12.40 6.52
CA ALA A 36 -12.30 -13.65 5.78
C ALA A 36 -13.29 -13.54 4.60
N LEU A 37 -14.47 -13.01 4.86
CA LEU A 37 -15.50 -12.81 3.86
C LEU A 37 -15.10 -11.73 2.85
N ARG A 38 -14.40 -10.67 3.27
CA ARG A 38 -13.83 -9.67 2.35
C ARG A 38 -12.90 -10.33 1.34
N GLY A 39 -12.03 -11.25 1.79
CA GLY A 39 -11.17 -12.04 0.92
C GLY A 39 -11.94 -12.79 -0.17
N THR A 40 -12.95 -13.56 0.23
CA THR A 40 -13.80 -14.32 -0.70
C THR A 40 -14.55 -13.41 -1.67
N MET A 41 -15.18 -12.34 -1.17
CA MET A 41 -15.98 -11.43 -2.00
C MET A 41 -15.12 -10.66 -3.02
N ARG A 42 -13.87 -10.33 -2.69
CA ARG A 42 -12.93 -9.72 -3.67
C ARG A 42 -12.71 -10.62 -4.87
N LEU A 43 -12.52 -11.93 -4.64
CA LEU A 43 -12.36 -12.92 -5.70
C LEU A 43 -13.64 -13.04 -6.52
N GLU A 44 -14.81 -13.13 -5.88
CA GLU A 44 -16.11 -13.20 -6.55
C GLU A 44 -16.36 -11.98 -7.45
N ILE A 45 -16.07 -10.77 -6.96
CA ILE A 45 -16.25 -9.54 -7.75
C ILE A 45 -15.27 -9.48 -8.93
N SER A 46 -14.02 -9.91 -8.72
CA SER A 46 -13.01 -9.94 -9.81
C SER A 46 -13.41 -10.91 -10.92
N GLU A 47 -13.89 -12.10 -10.54
CA GLU A 47 -14.42 -13.08 -11.50
C GLU A 47 -15.66 -12.55 -12.23
N LEU A 48 -16.57 -11.90 -11.49
CA LEU A 48 -17.76 -11.28 -12.07
C LEU A 48 -17.39 -10.21 -13.11
N HIS A 49 -16.39 -9.35 -12.82
CA HIS A 49 -15.88 -8.36 -13.77
C HIS A 49 -15.36 -9.03 -15.05
N HIS A 50 -14.57 -10.10 -14.91
CA HIS A 50 -14.04 -10.85 -16.04
C HIS A 50 -15.14 -11.48 -16.91
N GLN A 51 -16.19 -12.02 -16.27
CA GLN A 51 -17.31 -12.66 -16.95
C GLN A 51 -18.23 -11.65 -17.65
N LEU A 52 -18.61 -10.57 -16.96
CA LEU A 52 -19.58 -9.59 -17.48
C LEU A 52 -18.97 -8.63 -18.50
N LYS A 53 -17.66 -8.37 -18.45
CA LYS A 53 -16.94 -7.40 -19.30
C LYS A 53 -17.61 -6.03 -19.38
N THR A 54 -18.34 -5.67 -18.33
CA THR A 54 -19.07 -4.42 -18.20
C THR A 54 -18.20 -3.42 -17.46
N THR A 55 -18.32 -2.13 -17.75
CA THR A 55 -17.53 -1.11 -17.03
C THR A 55 -17.89 -1.13 -15.55
N MET A 56 -16.90 -1.26 -14.67
CA MET A 56 -17.09 -1.21 -13.22
C MET A 56 -16.27 -0.07 -12.64
N ILE A 57 -16.92 0.83 -11.90
CA ILE A 57 -16.27 1.84 -11.09
C ILE A 57 -16.41 1.40 -9.64
N TYR A 58 -15.27 1.26 -8.96
CA TYR A 58 -15.18 0.73 -7.60
C TYR A 58 -14.47 1.76 -6.71
N VAL A 59 -15.15 2.19 -5.65
CA VAL A 59 -14.64 3.13 -4.65
C VAL A 59 -14.30 2.38 -3.38
N THR A 60 -13.10 2.60 -2.85
CA THR A 60 -12.62 1.97 -1.61
C THR A 60 -11.53 2.78 -0.96
N HIS A 61 -11.42 2.65 0.36
CA HIS A 61 -10.27 3.10 1.14
C HIS A 61 -9.26 1.97 1.41
N ASP A 62 -9.58 0.72 1.05
CA ASP A 62 -8.72 -0.45 1.24
C ASP A 62 -7.73 -0.58 0.05
N GLN A 63 -6.44 -0.45 0.37
CA GLN A 63 -5.37 -0.54 -0.63
C GLN A 63 -5.29 -1.93 -1.25
N VAL A 64 -5.57 -3.00 -0.50
CA VAL A 64 -5.53 -4.37 -1.03
C VAL A 64 -6.64 -4.55 -2.07
N GLU A 65 -7.84 -4.03 -1.83
CA GLU A 65 -8.92 -4.04 -2.83
C GLU A 65 -8.49 -3.33 -4.11
N ALA A 66 -8.01 -2.09 -4.00
CA ALA A 66 -7.59 -1.30 -5.15
C ALA A 66 -6.45 -1.98 -5.93
N MET A 67 -5.47 -2.54 -5.22
CA MET A 67 -4.27 -3.14 -5.83
C MET A 67 -4.52 -4.51 -6.48
N THR A 68 -5.55 -5.25 -6.04
CA THR A 68 -5.82 -6.62 -6.52
C THR A 68 -6.93 -6.71 -7.54
N MET A 69 -7.88 -5.76 -7.54
CA MET A 69 -9.09 -5.83 -8.37
C MET A 69 -9.07 -4.88 -9.57
N ALA A 70 -8.29 -3.80 -9.51
CA ALA A 70 -8.38 -2.73 -10.50
C ALA A 70 -7.45 -2.94 -11.71
N ASP A 71 -8.00 -2.77 -12.91
CA ASP A 71 -7.20 -2.57 -14.12
C ASP A 71 -6.49 -1.19 -14.09
N LYS A 72 -7.15 -0.20 -13.50
CA LYS A 72 -6.70 1.19 -13.40
C LYS A 72 -7.21 1.81 -12.10
N ILE A 73 -6.33 2.54 -11.41
CA ILE A 73 -6.64 3.27 -10.19
C ILE A 73 -6.61 4.76 -10.50
N VAL A 74 -7.60 5.49 -9.96
CA VAL A 74 -7.63 6.95 -9.93
C VAL A 74 -7.46 7.37 -8.47
N VAL A 75 -6.34 8.01 -8.15
CA VAL A 75 -6.08 8.51 -6.79
C VAL A 75 -6.59 9.94 -6.70
N LEU A 76 -7.47 10.19 -5.72
CA LEU A 76 -8.01 11.51 -5.43
C LEU A 76 -7.47 12.05 -4.11
N ASN A 77 -7.28 13.36 -4.06
CA ASN A 77 -6.94 14.11 -2.85
C ASN A 77 -7.66 15.45 -2.86
N ALA A 78 -8.47 15.72 -1.83
CA ALA A 78 -9.26 16.95 -1.71
C ALA A 78 -10.05 17.32 -2.99
N GLY A 79 -10.62 16.31 -3.66
CA GLY A 79 -11.39 16.47 -4.90
C GLY A 79 -10.56 16.59 -6.19
N ASN A 80 -9.23 16.59 -6.10
CA ASN A 80 -8.33 16.63 -7.25
C ASN A 80 -7.81 15.24 -7.60
N ILE A 81 -7.64 14.95 -8.89
CA ILE A 81 -6.97 13.74 -9.35
C ILE A 81 -5.46 13.95 -9.24
N GLU A 82 -4.82 13.17 -8.38
CA GLU A 82 -3.37 13.20 -8.16
C GLU A 82 -2.64 12.36 -9.21
N GLN A 83 -3.16 11.15 -9.48
CA GLN A 83 -2.58 10.22 -10.45
C GLN A 83 -3.61 9.22 -10.94
N VAL A 84 -3.46 8.80 -12.20
CA VAL A 84 -4.21 7.73 -12.84
C VAL A 84 -3.22 6.77 -13.49
N GLY A 85 -3.44 5.47 -13.34
CA GLY A 85 -2.55 4.46 -13.91
C GLY A 85 -2.89 3.05 -13.44
N SER A 86 -2.11 2.06 -13.87
CA SER A 86 -2.25 0.68 -13.35
C SER A 86 -1.79 0.60 -11.89
N PRO A 87 -2.24 -0.39 -11.10
CA PRO A 87 -1.79 -0.56 -9.72
C PRO A 87 -0.26 -0.55 -9.57
N MET A 88 0.44 -1.25 -10.47
CA MET A 88 1.90 -1.33 -10.44
C MET A 88 2.60 -0.05 -10.90
N GLU A 89 1.98 0.72 -11.80
CA GLU A 89 2.50 2.04 -12.19
C GLU A 89 2.43 3.02 -11.02
N LEU A 90 1.32 3.08 -10.30
CA LEU A 90 1.18 3.95 -9.13
C LEU A 90 2.16 3.55 -8.02
N TYR A 91 2.31 2.24 -7.81
CA TYR A 91 3.20 1.72 -6.77
C TYR A 91 4.69 1.97 -7.10
N LYS A 92 5.11 1.73 -8.35
CA LYS A 92 6.52 1.87 -8.79
C LYS A 92 6.92 3.28 -9.19
N THR A 93 5.97 4.09 -9.65
CA THR A 93 6.22 5.44 -10.18
C THR A 93 5.16 6.43 -9.66
N PRO A 94 5.11 6.67 -8.34
CA PRO A 94 4.23 7.69 -7.78
C PRO A 94 4.69 9.08 -8.24
N ARG A 95 3.76 9.94 -8.65
CA ARG A 95 4.05 11.28 -9.19
C ARG A 95 4.33 12.34 -8.12
N ASN A 96 3.92 12.08 -6.88
CA ASN A 96 4.10 12.99 -5.77
C ASN A 96 4.09 12.25 -4.42
N LEU A 97 4.44 12.98 -3.36
CA LEU A 97 4.49 12.46 -2.00
C LEU A 97 3.16 11.87 -1.53
N PHE A 98 2.03 12.46 -1.92
CA PHE A 98 0.72 11.95 -1.54
C PHE A 98 0.49 10.54 -2.09
N VAL A 99 0.66 10.34 -3.40
CA VAL A 99 0.49 9.02 -4.03
C VAL A 99 1.51 8.02 -3.46
N ALA A 100 2.75 8.45 -3.24
CA ALA A 100 3.81 7.61 -2.68
C ALA A 100 3.49 7.11 -1.26
N GLY A 101 2.95 7.98 -0.41
CA GLY A 101 2.54 7.64 0.96
C GLY A 101 1.16 6.99 1.07
N PHE A 102 0.34 7.08 0.02
CA PHE A 102 -1.01 6.53 -0.01
C PHE A 102 -1.05 5.10 -0.57
N ILE A 103 -0.35 4.84 -1.68
CA ILE A 103 -0.37 3.55 -2.36
C ILE A 103 0.64 2.60 -1.73
N GLY A 104 0.18 1.43 -1.29
CA GLY A 104 0.99 0.39 -0.66
C GLY A 104 0.68 0.24 0.84
N SER A 105 0.75 -1.00 1.33
CA SER A 105 0.54 -1.33 2.73
C SER A 105 1.60 -2.34 3.18
N PRO A 106 2.51 -1.98 4.10
CA PRO A 106 2.60 -0.69 4.80
C PRO A 106 2.98 0.48 3.89
N LYS A 107 2.80 1.69 4.41
CA LYS A 107 3.10 2.94 3.67
C LYS A 107 4.60 3.06 3.38
N MET A 108 4.92 3.81 2.33
CA MET A 108 6.31 4.17 2.02
C MET A 108 6.90 4.99 3.17
N ASN A 109 8.14 4.69 3.55
CA ASN A 109 8.90 5.55 4.46
C ASN A 109 9.30 6.82 3.72
N LEU A 110 8.89 7.98 4.23
CA LEU A 110 9.26 9.29 3.70
C LEU A 110 10.25 9.94 4.66
N ILE A 111 11.44 10.26 4.16
CA ILE A 111 12.58 10.71 4.96
C ILE A 111 13.04 12.07 4.42
N GLU A 112 13.30 13.02 5.32
CA GLU A 112 13.79 14.36 5.01
C GLU A 112 15.15 14.65 5.65
N GLY A 113 15.67 15.86 5.45
CA GLY A 113 16.87 16.35 6.13
C GLY A 113 18.17 15.84 5.52
N ALA A 114 19.19 15.64 6.37
CA ALA A 114 20.51 15.22 5.92
C ALA A 114 20.52 13.88 5.15
N PRO A 115 19.74 12.84 5.55
CA PRO A 115 19.63 11.62 4.77
C PRO A 115 19.08 11.84 3.36
N ALA A 116 18.06 12.69 3.20
CA ALA A 116 17.48 13.00 1.89
C ALA A 116 18.43 13.86 1.03
N ALA A 117 19.11 14.82 1.65
CA ALA A 117 20.08 15.69 1.00
C ALA A 117 21.24 14.92 0.37
N LYS A 118 21.66 13.79 0.96
CA LYS A 118 22.67 12.87 0.38
C LYS A 118 22.29 12.38 -1.01
N TYR A 119 21.00 12.31 -1.33
CA TYR A 119 20.47 11.88 -2.63
C TYR A 119 19.98 13.04 -3.50
N GLY A 120 20.29 14.29 -3.13
CA GLY A 120 19.90 15.48 -3.88
C GLY A 120 18.39 15.74 -3.92
N ALA A 121 17.66 15.30 -2.90
CA ALA A 121 16.21 15.45 -2.81
C ALA A 121 15.81 16.20 -1.53
N LYS A 122 14.64 16.86 -1.53
CA LYS A 122 14.05 17.41 -0.30
C LYS A 122 13.55 16.27 0.59
N THR A 123 12.92 15.28 -0.03
CA THR A 123 12.39 14.08 0.61
C THR A 123 12.77 12.87 -0.22
N ILE A 124 13.21 11.79 0.42
CA ILE A 124 13.38 10.49 -0.21
C ILE A 124 12.29 9.54 0.27
N GLY A 125 11.88 8.62 -0.60
CA GLY A 125 10.89 7.60 -0.31
C GLY A 125 11.50 6.22 -0.49
N ILE A 126 11.32 5.33 0.48
CA ILE A 126 11.72 3.93 0.37
C ILE A 126 10.66 3.02 0.96
N ARG A 127 10.24 2.00 0.21
CA ARG A 127 9.20 1.08 0.67
C ARG A 127 9.77 0.09 1.69
N PRO A 128 8.96 -0.39 2.66
CA PRO A 128 9.42 -1.31 3.70
C PRO A 128 10.18 -2.54 3.18
N GLU A 129 9.75 -3.09 2.03
CA GLU A 129 10.34 -4.24 1.35
C GLU A 129 11.60 -3.93 0.53
N HIS A 130 11.95 -2.66 0.34
CA HIS A 130 13.13 -2.23 -0.42
C HIS A 130 14.28 -1.81 0.51
N MET A 131 14.31 -2.36 1.72
CA MET A 131 15.35 -2.09 2.70
C MET A 131 16.02 -3.39 3.11
N GLN A 132 17.35 -3.43 3.01
CA GLN A 132 18.13 -4.55 3.51
C GLN A 132 18.31 -4.40 5.02
N ILE A 133 18.16 -5.51 5.73
CA ILE A 133 18.27 -5.58 7.19
C ILE A 133 19.50 -6.43 7.53
N SER A 134 20.32 -5.94 8.45
CA SER A 134 21.52 -6.63 8.95
C SER A 134 21.66 -6.41 10.46
N THR A 135 22.26 -7.36 11.16
CA THR A 135 22.57 -7.23 12.60
C THR A 135 23.99 -6.70 12.85
N THR A 136 24.80 -6.53 11.80
CA THR A 136 26.23 -6.22 11.93
C THR A 136 26.64 -4.87 11.35
N ALA A 137 26.06 -4.46 10.22
CA ALA A 137 26.42 -3.22 9.53
C ALA A 137 25.35 -2.76 8.52
N GLY A 138 25.30 -1.46 8.25
CA GLY A 138 24.42 -0.83 7.25
C GLY A 138 24.46 0.69 7.35
N ASP A 139 23.73 1.37 6.46
CA ASP A 139 23.76 2.83 6.36
C ASP A 139 23.16 3.53 7.60
N TRP A 140 22.09 2.97 8.16
CA TRP A 140 21.41 3.52 9.32
C TRP A 140 21.34 2.51 10.45
N LYS A 141 21.92 2.85 11.60
CA LYS A 141 21.72 2.11 12.84
C LYS A 141 20.32 2.38 13.37
N ALA A 142 19.60 1.34 13.78
CA ALA A 142 18.24 1.47 14.29
C ALA A 142 17.98 0.54 15.47
N ALA A 143 17.13 0.98 16.39
CA ALA A 143 16.61 0.18 17.49
C ALA A 143 15.22 -0.35 17.14
N VAL A 144 14.99 -1.65 17.31
CA VAL A 144 13.70 -2.29 17.08
C VAL A 144 12.73 -1.87 18.18
N GLY A 145 11.62 -1.25 17.80
CA GLY A 145 10.51 -0.95 18.70
C GLY A 145 9.51 -2.10 18.72
N VAL A 146 8.79 -2.30 17.61
CA VAL A 146 7.74 -3.33 17.52
C VAL A 146 8.06 -4.29 16.38
N ALA A 147 7.82 -5.57 16.59
CA ALA A 147 7.86 -6.60 15.56
C ALA A 147 6.45 -7.20 15.40
N GLU A 148 5.87 -7.03 14.22
CA GLU A 148 4.57 -7.61 13.85
C GLU A 148 4.80 -8.87 13.02
N HIS A 149 4.58 -10.04 13.63
CA HIS A 149 4.74 -11.33 12.95
C HIS A 149 3.44 -11.73 12.26
N LEU A 150 3.48 -11.83 10.93
CA LEU A 150 2.33 -12.18 10.08
C LEU A 150 2.49 -13.55 9.40
N GLY A 151 3.38 -14.40 9.92
CA GLY A 151 3.71 -15.69 9.33
C GLY A 151 4.89 -15.59 8.38
N SER A 152 4.65 -15.37 7.09
CA SER A 152 5.72 -15.25 6.08
C SER A 152 6.54 -13.97 6.19
N ASP A 153 5.96 -12.95 6.80
CA ASP A 153 6.52 -11.61 6.87
C ASP A 153 6.56 -11.13 8.31
N THR A 154 7.62 -10.39 8.63
CA THR A 154 7.70 -9.61 9.87
C THR A 154 7.85 -8.14 9.51
N PHE A 155 6.88 -7.30 9.94
CA PHE A 155 7.05 -5.85 9.85
C PHE A 155 7.68 -5.33 11.13
N LEU A 156 8.81 -4.64 10.99
CA LEU A 156 9.53 -4.04 12.10
C LEU A 156 9.30 -2.53 12.08
N HIS A 157 8.82 -1.99 13.19
CA HIS A 157 8.78 -0.55 13.45
C HIS A 157 9.99 -0.19 14.28
N VAL A 158 10.87 0.63 13.72
CA VAL A 158 12.19 0.90 14.29
C VAL A 158 12.45 2.40 14.40
N GLN A 159 13.35 2.76 15.31
CA GLN A 159 13.86 4.12 15.43
C GLN A 159 15.28 4.16 14.88
N ALA A 160 15.47 4.80 13.72
CA ALA A 160 16.76 4.91 13.05
C ALA A 160 17.49 6.22 13.42
N ASP A 161 18.77 6.11 13.77
CA ASP A 161 19.60 7.22 14.21
C ASP A 161 19.78 8.25 13.09
N GLY A 162 19.40 9.50 13.36
CA GLY A 162 19.49 10.61 12.39
C GLY A 162 18.46 10.56 11.25
N VAL A 163 17.58 9.55 11.23
CA VAL A 163 16.53 9.37 10.21
C VAL A 163 15.14 9.46 10.82
N GLY A 164 14.93 8.88 11.99
CA GLY A 164 13.63 8.85 12.67
C GLY A 164 12.92 7.50 12.58
N PRO A 165 11.60 7.46 12.78
CA PRO A 165 10.83 6.22 12.76
C PRO A 165 10.72 5.66 11.34
N LEU A 166 10.92 4.35 11.19
CA LEU A 166 10.79 3.63 9.93
C LEU A 166 10.02 2.32 10.12
N THR A 167 9.30 1.90 9.09
CA THR A 167 8.73 0.55 8.96
C THR A 167 9.50 -0.22 7.91
N VAL A 168 10.02 -1.39 8.26
CA VAL A 168 10.76 -2.27 7.33
C VAL A 168 10.15 -3.67 7.32
N ARG A 169 10.23 -4.35 6.18
CA ARG A 169 9.76 -5.73 6.03
C ARG A 169 10.96 -6.66 6.09
N ALA A 170 10.92 -7.61 7.01
CA ALA A 170 11.83 -8.73 7.10
C ALA A 170 11.12 -10.03 6.69
N ASP A 171 11.92 -11.03 6.33
CA ASP A 171 11.46 -12.41 6.26
C ASP A 171 10.96 -12.87 7.64
N GLY A 172 9.93 -13.71 7.67
CA GLY A 172 9.32 -14.27 8.89
C GLY A 172 10.30 -15.01 9.81
N GLU A 173 11.43 -15.50 9.27
CA GLU A 173 12.45 -16.23 10.05
C GLU A 173 13.45 -15.32 10.77
N LEU A 174 13.43 -14.00 10.54
CA LEU A 174 14.37 -13.09 11.19
C LEU A 174 14.06 -12.95 12.69
N ALA A 175 14.89 -13.57 13.53
CA ALA A 175 14.77 -13.51 14.98
C ALA A 175 15.32 -12.20 15.56
N VAL A 176 14.53 -11.13 15.47
CA VAL A 176 14.78 -9.85 16.16
C VAL A 176 13.66 -9.54 17.14
N ARG A 177 14.01 -8.87 18.25
CA ARG A 177 13.12 -8.54 19.35
C ARG A 177 13.13 -7.04 19.63
N HIS A 178 12.12 -6.59 20.38
CA HIS A 178 12.12 -5.24 20.92
C HIS A 178 13.44 -4.92 21.64
N GLY A 179 14.05 -3.80 21.31
CA GLY A 179 15.30 -3.31 21.88
C GLY A 179 16.56 -3.76 21.13
N ASP A 180 16.45 -4.72 20.20
CA ASP A 180 17.59 -5.16 19.41
C ASP A 180 18.08 -4.02 18.50
N THR A 181 19.41 -3.97 18.32
CA THR A 181 20.02 -3.09 17.35
C THR A 181 20.10 -3.80 16.01
N ILE A 182 19.58 -3.17 14.97
CA ILE A 182 19.71 -3.58 13.58
C ILE A 182 20.33 -2.44 12.77
N TYR A 183 20.73 -2.77 11.55
CA TYR A 183 21.23 -1.83 10.57
C TYR A 183 20.42 -1.95 9.30
N LEU A 184 20.13 -0.80 8.71
CA LEU A 184 19.26 -0.65 7.56
C LEU A 184 20.00 -0.02 6.40
N THR A 185 19.87 -0.62 5.22
CA THR A 185 20.45 -0.07 3.99
C THR A 185 19.36 0.01 2.92
N PRO A 186 18.99 1.22 2.45
CA PRO A 186 17.99 1.36 1.39
C PRO A 186 18.54 0.85 0.05
N ASP A 187 17.73 0.10 -0.71
CA ASP A 187 18.05 -0.22 -2.10
C ASP A 187 17.97 1.05 -2.95
N GLN A 188 19.14 1.54 -3.37
CA GLN A 188 19.24 2.78 -4.15
C GLN A 188 18.51 2.71 -5.50
N ALA A 189 18.39 1.52 -6.10
CA ALA A 189 17.67 1.36 -7.37
C ALA A 189 16.15 1.45 -7.20
N LYS A 190 15.66 1.38 -5.96
CA LYS A 190 14.24 1.46 -5.59
C LYS A 190 13.90 2.72 -4.79
N LEU A 191 14.88 3.61 -4.62
CA LEU A 191 14.71 4.84 -3.88
C LEU A 191 13.97 5.87 -4.73
N HIS A 192 12.94 6.47 -4.16
CA HIS A 192 12.18 7.57 -4.76
C HIS A 192 12.74 8.90 -4.27
N ARG A 193 12.79 9.90 -5.15
CA ARG A 193 13.24 11.26 -4.82
C ARG A 193 12.11 12.24 -5.09
N PHE A 194 11.90 13.16 -4.17
CA PHE A 194 10.89 14.20 -4.29
C PHE A 194 11.50 15.59 -4.08
N GLY A 195 11.07 16.52 -4.94
CA GLY A 195 11.49 17.92 -4.89
C GLY A 195 10.81 18.70 -3.77
N PRO A 196 11.18 19.98 -3.57
CA PRO A 196 10.54 20.85 -2.58
C PRO A 196 9.04 21.09 -2.81
N ASP A 197 8.56 20.89 -4.04
CA ASP A 197 7.15 20.98 -4.42
C ASP A 197 6.38 19.67 -4.17
N GLY A 198 7.03 18.66 -3.58
CA GLY A 198 6.46 17.36 -3.31
C GLY A 198 6.28 16.47 -4.54
N LYS A 199 6.74 16.89 -5.72
CA LYS A 199 6.66 16.07 -6.94
C LYS A 199 7.84 15.12 -7.04
N ALA A 200 7.60 13.97 -7.65
CA ALA A 200 8.65 13.01 -7.93
C ALA A 200 9.66 13.59 -8.93
N MET A 201 10.93 13.41 -8.64
CA MET A 201 12.04 13.78 -9.52
C MET A 201 12.29 12.63 -10.50
N ALA A 202 12.76 12.95 -11.71
CA ALA A 202 13.21 11.93 -12.65
C ALA A 202 14.32 11.07 -12.01
N GLN A 203 14.31 9.76 -12.29
CA GLN A 203 15.36 8.83 -11.86
C GLN A 203 16.66 9.12 -12.60
#